data_AF-A0A969MTB3-F1
#
_entry.id   AF-A0A969MTB3-F1
#
_cell.length_a   1.000
_cell.length_b   1.000
_cell.length_c   1.000
_cell.angle_alpha   90.00
_cell.angle_beta   90.00
_cell.angle_gamma   90.00
#
_symmetry.space_group_name_H-M   'P 1'
#
loop_
_entity.id
_entity.type
_entity.pdbx_description
1 polymer ?
#
loop_
_entity_poly.entity_id
_entity_poly.type
_entity_poly.pdbx_seq_one_letter_code
_entity_poly.pdbx_strand_id
1 'polypeptide(L)' 'MRGPAVARLQERLRATGFFSGAIDGVFGTETQNAVRAAQRNFDLEPDGVVGPATWGALLR' A
#
# COMPACT_ATOMS: atom_id res chain seq x y z
N MET A 1 8.16 -9.80 -0.01
CA MET A 1 9.06 -9.04 -0.93
C MET A 1 9.78 -7.96 -0.12
N ARG A 2 10.96 -7.48 -0.52
CA ARG A 2 11.63 -6.36 0.17
C ARG A 2 12.30 -5.39 -0.79
N GLY A 3 12.39 -4.11 -0.42
CA GLY A 3 13.18 -3.12 -1.16
C GLY A 3 12.62 -1.69 -1.09
N PRO A 4 13.32 -0.72 -1.73
CA PRO A 4 12.96 0.69 -1.67
C PRO A 4 11.57 1.00 -2.26
N ALA A 5 11.12 0.21 -3.24
CA ALA A 5 9.76 0.35 -3.78
C ALA A 5 8.68 0.03 -2.73
N VAL A 6 8.93 -0.93 -1.83
CA VAL A 6 8.02 -1.27 -0.75
C VAL A 6 8.03 -0.18 0.32
N ALA A 7 9.20 0.39 0.64
CA ALA A 7 9.28 1.51 1.57
C ALA A 7 8.47 2.72 1.07
N ARG A 8 8.60 3.05 -0.22
CA ARG A 8 7.78 4.11 -0.87
C ARG A 8 6.28 3.80 -0.83
N LEU A 9 5.91 2.53 -1.01
CA LEU A 9 4.51 2.11 -0.89
C LEU A 9 4.00 2.32 0.55
N GLN A 10 4.76 1.88 1.55
CA GLN A 10 4.43 2.04 2.98
C GLN A 10 4.31 3.53 3.36
N GLU A 11 5.21 4.39 2.85
CA GLU A 11 5.11 5.86 3.00
C GLU A 11 3.78 6.40 2.45
N ARG A 12 3.39 5.98 1.24
CA ARG A 12 2.15 6.45 0.60
C ARG A 12 0.90 5.91 1.28
N LEU A 13 0.91 4.65 1.70
CA LEU A 13 -0.18 4.07 2.48
C LEU A 13 -0.33 4.78 3.83
N ARG A 14 0.77 5.15 4.48
CA ARG A 14 0.73 5.92 5.73
C ARG A 14 0.21 7.33 5.50
N ALA A 15 0.66 8.01 4.45
CA ALA A 15 0.21 9.36 4.10
C ALA A 15 -1.30 9.41 3.81
N THR A 16 -1.86 8.33 3.27
CA THR A 16 -3.30 8.19 2.99
C THR A 16 -4.10 7.56 4.14
N GLY A 17 -3.45 7.24 5.27
CA GLY A 17 -4.10 6.76 6.49
C GLY A 17 -4.36 5.25 6.55
N PHE A 18 -3.86 4.45 5.61
CA PHE A 18 -4.07 3.00 5.56
C PHE A 18 -2.96 2.17 6.24
N PHE A 19 -1.83 2.78 6.59
CA PHE A 19 -0.70 2.06 7.20
C PHE A 19 -0.13 2.78 8.42
N SER A 20 0.02 2.07 9.53
CA SER A 20 0.56 2.57 10.79
C SER A 20 1.84 1.85 11.25
N GLY A 21 2.31 0.86 10.49
CA GLY A 21 3.51 0.09 10.80
C GLY A 21 4.81 0.82 10.46
N ALA A 22 5.93 0.13 10.66
CA ALA A 22 7.25 0.63 10.30
C ALA A 22 7.43 0.69 8.77
N ILE A 23 8.12 1.73 8.29
CA ILE A 23 8.58 1.80 6.89
C ILE A 23 9.92 1.07 6.82
N ASP A 24 9.86 -0.25 6.81
CA ASP A 24 11.02 -1.14 6.79
C ASP A 24 11.35 -1.66 5.38
N GLY A 25 10.51 -1.32 4.40
CA GLY A 25 10.62 -1.82 3.03
C GLY A 25 10.32 -3.31 2.91
N VAL A 26 9.63 -3.92 3.87
CA VAL A 26 9.21 -5.34 3.86
C VAL A 26 7.72 -5.44 3.56
N PHE A 27 7.39 -6.13 2.46
CA PHE A 27 6.01 -6.38 2.09
C PHE A 27 5.55 -7.63 2.86
N GLY A 28 5.16 -7.40 4.11
CA GLY A 28 4.56 -8.39 5.00
C GLY A 28 3.04 -8.25 5.11
N THR A 29 2.44 -8.98 6.04
CA THR A 29 0.99 -9.03 6.25
C THR A 29 0.38 -7.66 6.52
N GLU A 30 1.04 -6.81 7.32
CA GLU A 30 0.54 -5.47 7.60
C GLU A 30 0.49 -4.59 6.35
N THR A 31 1.53 -4.62 5.52
CA THR A 31 1.57 -3.88 4.25
C THR A 31 0.50 -4.41 3.29
N GLN A 32 0.33 -5.74 3.20
CA GLN A 32 -0.69 -6.34 2.35
C GLN A 32 -2.11 -5.94 2.79
N ASN A 33 -2.39 -5.95 4.10
CA ASN A 33 -3.67 -5.53 4.65
C ASN A 33 -3.94 -4.05 4.36
N ALA A 34 -2.94 -3.19 4.51
CA ALA A 34 -3.03 -1.78 4.16
C ALA A 34 -3.31 -1.55 2.68
N VAL A 35 -2.65 -2.29 1.78
CA VAL A 35 -2.94 -2.24 0.33
C VAL A 35 -4.40 -2.60 0.07
N ARG A 36 -4.91 -3.69 0.65
CA ARG A 36 -6.31 -4.11 0.46
C ARG A 36 -7.30 -3.10 1.02
N ALA A 37 -6.98 -2.48 2.16
CA ALA A 37 -7.80 -1.41 2.74
C ALA A 37 -7.87 -0.18 1.81
N ALA A 38 -6.72 0.25 1.29
CA ALA A 38 -6.65 1.34 0.32
C ALA A 38 -7.43 1.01 -0.96
N GLN A 39 -7.24 -0.19 -1.51
CA GLN A 39 -7.98 -0.65 -2.70
C GLN A 39 -9.50 -0.59 -2.49
N ARG A 40 -10.02 -1.09 -1.36
CA ARG A 40 -11.45 -0.99 -1.03
C ARG A 40 -11.92 0.47 -0.94
N ASN A 41 -11.12 1.35 -0.33
CA ASN A 41 -11.47 2.75 -0.17
C ASN A 41 -11.52 3.52 -1.50
N PHE A 42 -10.73 3.09 -2.49
CA PHE A 42 -10.66 3.72 -3.81
C PHE A 42 -11.46 2.95 -4.88
N ASP A 43 -12.42 2.13 -4.46
CA ASP A 43 -13.29 1.34 -5.34
C ASP A 43 -12.52 0.43 -6.34
N LEU A 44 -11.37 -0.09 -5.91
CA LEU A 44 -10.57 -1.07 -6.64
C LEU A 44 -10.81 -2.49 -6.09
N GLU A 45 -10.53 -3.51 -6.91
CA GLU A 45 -10.51 -4.89 -6.44
C GLU A 45 -9.42 -5.08 -5.35
N PRO A 46 -9.76 -5.56 -4.14
CA PRO A 46 -8.83 -5.64 -3.03
C PRO A 46 -7.99 -6.93 -3.05
N ASP A 47 -7.31 -7.18 -4.17
CA ASP A 47 -6.48 -8.37 -4.40
C ASP A 47 -5.16 -8.33 -3.59
N GLY A 48 -4.73 -7.16 -3.14
CA GLY A 48 -3.45 -6.93 -2.47
C GLY A 48 -2.26 -6.77 -3.42
N VAL A 49 -2.50 -6.67 -4.73
CA VAL A 49 -1.50 -6.48 -5.77
C VAL A 49 -1.34 -4.99 -6.08
N VAL A 50 -0.11 -4.51 -6.06
CA VAL A 50 0.19 -3.09 -6.25
C VAL A 50 0.53 -2.81 -7.71
N GLY A 51 -0.52 -2.69 -8.54
CA GLY A 51 -0.42 -2.30 -9.95
C GLY A 51 -0.59 -0.79 -10.20
N PRO A 52 -0.61 -0.36 -11.47
CA PRO A 52 -0.78 1.04 -11.85
C PRO A 52 -2.04 1.70 -11.27
N ALA A 53 -3.16 0.96 -11.16
CA ALA A 53 -4.39 1.48 -10.57
C ALA A 53 -4.22 1.80 -9.07
N THR A 54 -3.64 0.88 -8.31
CA THR A 54 -3.33 1.07 -6.88
C THR A 54 -2.38 2.25 -6.68
N TRP A 55 -1.32 2.37 -7.50
CA TRP A 55 -0.41 3.52 -7.45
C TRP A 55 -1.11 4.83 -7.81
N GLY A 56 -1.94 4.83 -8.85
CA GLY A 56 -2.71 6.01 -9.25
C GLY A 56 -3.66 6.48 -8.16
N ALA A 57 -4.25 5.57 -7.40
CA ALA A 57 -5.09 5.90 -6.25
C ALA A 57 -4.29 6.50 -5.09
N LEU A 58 -3.11 5.96 -4.78
CA LEU A 58 -2.24 6.42 -3.67
C LEU A 58 -1.46 7.72 -3.96
N LEU A 59 -1.42 8.16 -5.22
CA LEU A 59 -0.66 9.35 -5.65
C LEU A 59 -1.54 10.57 -5.96
N ARG A 60 -2.87 10.42 -5.88
CA ARG A 60 -3.79 11.56 -5.92
C ARG A 60 -3.70 12.38 -4.64
#